data_AF-A0AAV0VKH1-F1
#
_entry.id   AF-A0AAV0VKH1-F1
#
_cell.length_a   1.000
_cell.length_b   1.000
_cell.length_c   1.000
_cell.angle_alpha   90.00
_cell.angle_beta   90.00
_cell.angle_gamma   90.00
#
_symmetry.space_group_name_H-M   'P 1'
#
loop_
_entity.id
_entity.type
_entity.pdbx_description
1 polymer ?
#
loop_
_entity_poly.entity_id
_entity_poly.type
_entity_poly.pdbx_seq_one_letter_code
_entity_poly.pdbx_strand_id
1 'polypeptide(L)'
;MDVICQYCNAMKFKGESAGMCCSNGTVRIPNIDEPPEPMKTLLESSTSISEHFLENINKYNNAFHMTSFGAAETIVENYMPTFKIRGQVYHLVGSLMPLPNTNHKYLQVYFMDDEEEQIDARMGICSGLNKGNCIV
;
A
#
# COMPACT_ATOMS: atom_id res chain seq x y z
N MET A 1 17.35 12.91 11.37
CA MET A 1 17.13 12.29 12.69
C MET A 1 18.49 11.82 13.13
N ASP A 2 19.08 12.47 14.13
CA ASP A 2 20.54 12.46 14.30
C ASP A 2 20.94 11.96 15.71
N VAL A 3 19.94 11.62 16.53
CA VAL A 3 20.11 11.09 17.88
C VAL A 3 19.63 9.64 17.89
N ILE A 4 20.48 8.71 18.28
CA ILE A 4 20.12 7.29 18.38
C ILE A 4 19.77 6.96 19.84
N CYS A 5 18.63 6.32 20.06
CA CYS A 5 18.24 5.84 21.38
C CYS A 5 19.13 4.66 21.82
N GLN A 6 19.77 4.78 22.99
CA GLN A 6 20.65 3.73 23.53
C GLN A 6 19.96 2.42 23.90
N TYR A 7 18.63 2.42 24.06
CA TYR A 7 17.87 1.23 24.51
C TYR A 7 17.27 0.43 23.36
N CYS A 8 16.81 1.10 22.29
CA CYS A 8 16.10 0.46 21.18
C CYS A 8 16.64 0.83 19.79
N ASN A 9 17.73 1.58 19.70
CA ASN A 9 18.35 2.05 18.45
C ASN A 9 17.45 2.91 17.53
N ALA A 10 16.27 3.31 18.01
CA ALA A 10 15.41 4.22 17.27
C ALA A 10 16.11 5.56 17.00
N MET A 11 16.02 6.04 15.75
CA MET A 11 16.46 7.37 15.39
C MET A 11 15.46 8.41 15.90
N LYS A 12 15.98 9.50 16.46
CA LYS A 12 15.21 10.57 17.10
C LYS A 12 15.57 11.93 16.51
N PHE A 13 14.63 12.85 16.58
CA PHE A 13 14.91 14.27 16.33
C PHE A 13 15.56 14.92 17.55
N LYS A 14 16.35 15.97 17.30
CA LYS A 14 16.96 16.76 18.37
C LYS A 14 15.86 17.47 19.17
N GLY A 15 15.88 17.31 20.50
CA GLY A 15 14.88 17.89 21.40
C GLY A 15 13.69 16.98 21.73
N GLU A 16 13.57 15.81 21.10
CA GLU A 16 12.56 14.83 21.51
C GLU A 16 12.83 14.27 22.90
N SER A 17 11.75 14.13 23.69
CA SER A 17 11.80 13.58 25.03
C SER A 17 12.46 12.19 25.05
N ALA A 18 13.13 11.84 26.16
CA ALA A 18 13.77 10.53 26.31
C ALA A 18 12.77 9.36 26.17
N GLY A 19 11.49 9.62 26.49
CA GLY A 19 10.43 8.62 26.46
C GLY A 19 9.78 8.35 25.09
N MET A 20 10.08 9.12 24.05
CA MET A 20 9.30 9.12 22.81
C MET A 20 9.29 7.79 22.04
N CYS A 21 10.37 7.00 22.13
CA CYS A 21 10.47 5.71 21.44
C CYS A 21 10.11 4.54 22.36
N CYS A 22 10.88 4.33 23.43
CA CYS A 22 10.80 3.15 24.31
C CYS A 22 10.50 3.50 25.77
N SER A 23 9.90 4.67 26.02
CA SER A 23 9.67 5.19 27.37
C SER A 23 10.95 5.17 28.22
N ASN A 24 12.07 5.61 27.64
CA ASN A 24 13.38 5.65 28.31
C ASN A 24 13.86 4.26 28.80
N GLY A 25 13.61 3.22 28.01
CA GLY A 25 14.04 1.84 28.28
C GLY A 25 13.06 1.01 29.10
N THR A 26 11.93 1.58 29.53
CA THR A 26 10.87 0.83 30.23
C THR A 26 10.10 -0.10 29.30
N VAL A 27 9.98 0.25 28.01
CA VAL A 27 9.29 -0.58 27.00
C VAL A 27 10.35 -1.25 26.12
N ARG A 28 10.32 -2.59 26.07
CA ARG A 28 11.13 -3.36 25.12
C ARG A 28 10.37 -3.46 23.79
N ILE A 29 10.84 -2.73 22.79
CA ILE A 29 10.30 -2.81 21.43
C ILE A 29 10.96 -4.01 20.74
N PRO A 30 10.19 -4.98 20.21
CA PRO A 30 10.77 -6.05 19.41
C PRO A 30 11.37 -5.49 18.12
N ASN A 31 12.42 -6.15 17.61
CA ASN A 31 12.94 -5.82 16.29
C ASN A 31 11.90 -6.19 15.23
N ILE A 32 11.86 -5.40 14.17
CA ILE A 32 11.04 -5.71 12.99
C ILE A 32 11.78 -6.79 12.22
N ASP A 33 11.11 -7.91 11.96
CA ASP A 33 11.66 -8.97 11.12
C ASP A 33 11.87 -8.48 9.69
N GLU A 34 12.90 -9.00 9.02
CA GLU A 34 13.13 -8.65 7.62
C GLU A 34 11.95 -9.11 6.75
N PRO A 35 11.47 -8.27 5.81
CA PRO A 35 10.44 -8.67 4.87
C PRO A 35 10.90 -9.90 4.06
N PRO A 36 9.99 -10.82 3.70
CA PRO A 36 10.32 -11.90 2.78
C PRO A 36 10.67 -11.35 1.39
N GLU A 37 11.48 -12.09 0.62
CA GLU A 37 11.66 -11.80 -0.81
C GLU A 37 10.38 -12.13 -1.59
N PRO A 38 10.05 -11.37 -2.64
CA PRO A 38 10.82 -10.25 -3.21
C PRO A 38 10.54 -8.87 -2.55
N MET A 39 9.71 -8.82 -1.51
CA MET A 39 9.28 -7.58 -0.87
C MET A 39 10.46 -6.79 -0.31
N LYS A 40 11.46 -7.47 0.25
CA LYS A 40 12.70 -6.84 0.71
C LYS A 40 13.43 -6.13 -0.42
N THR A 41 13.75 -6.82 -1.51
CA THR A 41 14.40 -6.20 -2.69
C THR A 41 13.61 -5.00 -3.23
N LEU A 42 12.27 -5.10 -3.26
CA LEU A 42 11.42 -4.00 -3.72
C LEU A 42 11.45 -2.75 -2.82
N LEU A 43 11.71 -2.91 -1.52
CA LEU A 43 11.73 -1.81 -0.55
C LEU A 43 13.11 -1.15 -0.40
N GLU A 44 14.17 -1.77 -0.93
CA GLU A 44 15.55 -1.29 -0.76
C GLU A 44 15.93 -0.11 -1.67
N SER A 45 15.10 0.24 -2.68
CA SER A 45 15.37 1.30 -3.67
C SER A 45 16.74 1.18 -4.35
N SER A 46 17.25 -0.04 -4.52
CA SER A 46 18.59 -0.33 -5.02
C SER A 46 18.66 -0.61 -6.53
N THR A 47 17.50 -0.84 -7.16
CA THR A 47 17.33 -1.16 -8.57
C THR A 47 16.24 -0.32 -9.21
N SER A 48 16.25 -0.18 -10.54
CA SER A 48 15.18 0.50 -11.28
C SER A 48 13.80 -0.15 -11.05
N ILE A 49 13.77 -1.46 -10.78
CA ILE A 49 12.56 -2.20 -10.42
C ILE A 49 12.00 -1.71 -9.07
N SER A 50 12.86 -1.62 -8.04
CA SER A 50 12.47 -1.15 -6.71
C SER A 50 12.11 0.34 -6.70
N GLU A 51 12.81 1.17 -7.48
CA GLU A 51 12.48 2.60 -7.62
C GLU A 51 11.08 2.76 -8.23
N HIS A 52 10.81 2.09 -9.35
CA HIS A 52 9.50 2.12 -9.98
C HIS A 52 8.40 1.58 -9.06
N PHE A 53 8.70 0.53 -8.29
CA PHE A 53 7.77 -0.01 -7.29
C PHE A 53 7.44 1.03 -6.22
N LEU A 54 8.44 1.66 -5.61
CA LEU A 54 8.25 2.67 -4.56
C LEU A 54 7.50 3.91 -5.07
N GLU A 55 7.82 4.39 -6.28
CA GLU A 55 7.11 5.50 -6.93
C GLU A 55 5.63 5.19 -7.17
N ASN A 56 5.30 3.93 -7.43
CA ASN A 56 3.95 3.48 -7.75
C ASN A 56 3.32 2.59 -6.66
N ILE A 57 3.86 2.55 -5.44
CA ILE A 57 3.46 1.58 -4.41
C ILE A 57 1.97 1.67 -4.07
N ASN A 58 1.42 2.88 -4.06
CA ASN A 58 0.00 3.10 -3.87
C ASN A 58 -0.84 2.46 -4.98
N LYS A 59 -0.38 2.51 -6.24
CA LYS A 59 -1.07 1.87 -7.36
C LYS A 59 -0.99 0.34 -7.27
N TYR A 60 0.17 -0.21 -6.91
CA TYR A 60 0.30 -1.65 -6.66
C TYR A 60 -0.68 -2.09 -5.56
N ASN A 61 -0.68 -1.41 -4.40
CA ASN A 61 -1.61 -1.72 -3.31
C ASN A 61 -3.08 -1.63 -3.73
N ASN A 62 -3.44 -0.63 -4.55
CA ASN A 62 -4.79 -0.50 -5.09
C ASN A 62 -5.17 -1.66 -6.03
N ALA A 63 -4.22 -2.21 -6.79
CA ALA A 63 -4.46 -3.36 -7.66
C ALA A 63 -4.83 -4.64 -6.86
N PHE A 64 -4.48 -4.69 -5.58
CA PHE A 64 -4.79 -5.79 -4.65
C PHE A 64 -6.03 -5.52 -3.76
N HIS A 65 -6.73 -4.41 -3.94
CA HIS A 65 -7.93 -4.13 -3.15
C HIS A 65 -9.08 -5.09 -3.48
N MET A 66 -9.68 -5.69 -2.45
CA MET A 66 -10.85 -6.58 -2.60
C MET A 66 -12.19 -5.84 -2.64
N THR A 67 -12.26 -4.61 -2.15
CA THR A 67 -13.50 -3.83 -2.11
C THR A 67 -13.33 -2.51 -2.83
N SER A 68 -14.38 -2.05 -3.51
CA SER A 68 -14.41 -0.68 -4.00
C SER A 68 -14.68 0.30 -2.86
N PHE A 69 -14.18 1.53 -3.05
CA PHE A 69 -14.43 2.64 -2.15
C PHE A 69 -15.18 3.72 -2.93
N GLY A 70 -16.36 4.11 -2.48
CA GLY A 70 -17.18 5.13 -3.12
C GLY A 70 -17.44 6.31 -2.19
N ALA A 71 -17.29 7.53 -2.70
CA ALA A 71 -17.66 8.76 -2.02
C ALA A 71 -18.18 9.80 -3.03
N ALA A 72 -19.06 10.70 -2.57
CA ALA A 72 -19.44 11.86 -3.36
C ALA A 72 -18.26 12.84 -3.43
N GLU A 73 -17.73 13.05 -4.64
CA GLU A 73 -16.54 13.86 -4.86
C GLU A 73 -16.90 15.34 -5.02
N THR A 74 -16.14 16.22 -4.39
CA THR A 74 -16.15 17.67 -4.67
C THR A 74 -14.70 18.07 -4.94
N ILE A 75 -14.38 18.29 -6.21
CA ILE A 75 -13.05 18.72 -6.63
C ILE A 75 -12.95 20.21 -6.35
N VAL A 76 -12.00 20.60 -5.51
CA VAL A 76 -11.62 22.01 -5.32
C VAL A 76 -10.43 22.27 -6.23
N GLU A 77 -10.48 23.31 -7.04
CA GLU A 77 -9.35 23.68 -7.90
C GLU A 77 -8.12 24.10 -7.07
N ASN A 78 -6.94 23.73 -7.56
CA ASN A 78 -5.62 23.72 -6.91
C ASN A 78 -5.31 22.46 -6.09
N TYR A 79 -4.06 21.99 -6.22
CA TYR A 79 -3.54 20.75 -5.66
C TYR A 79 -3.94 20.54 -4.19
N MET A 80 -4.70 19.47 -3.93
CA MET A 80 -5.12 19.08 -2.59
C MET A 80 -4.59 17.66 -2.30
N PRO A 81 -3.53 17.49 -1.49
CA PRO A 81 -2.96 16.17 -1.18
C PRO A 81 -3.84 15.33 -0.26
N THR A 82 -5.02 15.84 0.13
CA THR A 82 -5.94 15.22 1.08
C THR A 82 -7.36 15.34 0.56
N PHE A 83 -8.08 14.22 0.45
CA PHE A 83 -9.52 14.22 0.24
C PHE A 83 -10.23 14.19 1.59
N LYS A 84 -11.30 14.98 1.75
CA LYS A 84 -12.11 15.01 2.96
C LYS A 84 -13.44 14.31 2.68
N ILE A 85 -13.71 13.23 3.40
CA ILE A 85 -15.00 12.55 3.34
C ILE A 85 -15.88 13.12 4.45
N ARG A 86 -17.07 13.60 4.09
CA ARG A 86 -18.10 13.99 5.05
C ARG A 86 -19.24 12.98 4.98
N GLY A 87 -19.51 12.31 6.10
CA GLY A 87 -20.57 11.31 6.21
C GLY A 87 -20.03 9.91 6.47
N GLN A 88 -20.90 8.91 6.32
CA GLN A 88 -20.57 7.51 6.55
C GLN A 88 -19.91 6.91 5.30
N VAL A 89 -18.78 6.24 5.51
CA VAL A 89 -18.10 5.44 4.50
C VAL A 89 -18.78 4.07 4.43
N TYR A 90 -19.07 3.61 3.22
CA TYR A 90 -19.54 2.25 2.96
C TYR A 90 -18.51 1.52 2.11
N HIS A 91 -18.10 0.33 2.54
CA HIS A 91 -17.36 -0.60 1.69
C HIS A 91 -18.38 -1.44 0.93
N LEU A 92 -18.40 -1.33 -0.39
CA LEU A 92 -19.30 -2.14 -1.21
C LEU A 92 -18.57 -3.43 -1.58
N VAL A 93 -19.05 -4.55 -1.06
CA VAL A 93 -18.70 -5.87 -1.57
C VAL A 93 -19.59 -6.12 -2.78
N GLY A 94 -19.01 -6.01 -3.98
CA GLY A 94 -19.72 -6.26 -5.22
C GLY A 94 -20.13 -7.74 -5.39
N SER A 95 -20.80 -8.03 -6.51
CA SER A 95 -21.05 -9.41 -6.94
C SER A 95 -19.75 -10.21 -7.00
N LEU A 96 -19.80 -11.50 -6.64
CA LEU A 96 -18.67 -12.43 -6.80
C LEU A 96 -18.31 -12.68 -8.27
N MET A 97 -19.31 -12.58 -9.15
CA MET A 97 -19.12 -12.71 -10.60
C MET A 97 -19.21 -11.34 -11.29
N PRO A 98 -18.44 -11.10 -12.36
CA PRO A 98 -18.59 -9.90 -13.17
C PRO A 98 -19.97 -9.86 -13.82
N LEU A 99 -20.44 -8.65 -14.13
CA LEU A 99 -21.62 -8.47 -14.96
C LEU A 99 -21.31 -8.91 -16.40
N PRO A 100 -22.33 -9.27 -17.21
CA PRO A 100 -22.12 -9.61 -18.61
C PRO A 100 -21.32 -8.53 -19.34
N ASN A 101 -20.28 -8.93 -20.08
CA ASN A 101 -19.38 -8.05 -20.83
C ASN A 101 -18.57 -7.04 -19.97
N THR A 102 -18.30 -7.36 -18.70
CA THR A 102 -17.41 -6.57 -17.84
C THR A 102 -16.21 -7.39 -17.38
N ASN A 103 -15.08 -6.72 -17.18
CA ASN A 103 -13.88 -7.36 -16.63
C ASN A 103 -14.03 -7.64 -15.12
N HIS A 104 -13.37 -8.68 -14.64
CA HIS A 104 -13.21 -8.97 -13.22
C HIS A 104 -12.52 -7.81 -12.50
N LYS A 105 -13.07 -7.38 -11.37
CA LYS A 105 -12.50 -6.30 -10.54
C LYS A 105 -12.54 -6.65 -9.07
N TYR A 106 -11.59 -6.09 -8.32
CA TYR A 106 -11.49 -6.23 -6.88
C TYR A 106 -11.50 -7.71 -6.43
N LEU A 107 -12.39 -8.09 -5.53
CA LEU A 107 -12.54 -9.46 -5.04
C LEU A 107 -12.73 -10.50 -6.17
N GLN A 108 -13.37 -10.13 -7.28
CA GLN A 108 -13.64 -11.05 -8.40
C GLN A 108 -12.35 -11.59 -9.04
N VAL A 109 -11.25 -10.84 -8.95
CA VAL A 109 -9.96 -11.25 -9.52
C VAL A 109 -9.44 -12.52 -8.86
N TYR A 110 -9.71 -12.74 -7.58
CA TYR A 110 -9.22 -13.90 -6.84
C TYR A 110 -9.98 -15.20 -7.11
N PHE A 111 -11.06 -15.13 -7.87
CA PHE A 111 -11.87 -16.29 -8.26
C PHE A 111 -11.62 -16.74 -9.70
N MET A 112 -10.65 -16.13 -10.39
CA MET A 112 -10.22 -16.60 -11.71
C MET A 112 -9.25 -17.77 -11.54
N ASP A 113 -9.46 -18.85 -12.30
CA ASP A 113 -8.61 -20.05 -12.25
C ASP A 113 -7.22 -19.81 -12.88
N ASP A 114 -7.08 -18.82 -13.76
CA ASP A 114 -5.86 -18.52 -14.51
C ASP A 114 -5.06 -17.35 -13.92
N GLU A 115 -3.81 -17.60 -13.51
CA GLU A 115 -2.94 -16.60 -12.90
C GLU A 115 -2.61 -15.43 -13.84
N GLU A 116 -2.48 -15.68 -15.14
CA GLU A 116 -2.17 -14.65 -16.11
C GLU A 116 -3.35 -13.68 -16.29
N GLU A 117 -4.58 -14.20 -16.36
CA GLU A 117 -5.80 -13.39 -16.36
C GLU A 117 -5.92 -12.56 -15.07
N GLN A 118 -5.55 -13.13 -13.92
CA GLN A 118 -5.51 -12.37 -12.66
C GLN A 118 -4.56 -11.19 -12.72
N ILE A 119 -3.33 -11.42 -13.22
CA ILE A 119 -2.33 -10.36 -13.35
C ILE A 119 -2.83 -9.30 -14.32
N ASP A 120 -3.31 -9.69 -15.49
CA ASP A 120 -3.78 -8.74 -16.50
C ASP A 120 -4.98 -7.92 -16.01
N ALA A 121 -5.90 -8.54 -15.25
CA ALA A 121 -7.00 -7.83 -14.60
C ALA A 121 -6.49 -6.79 -13.58
N ARG A 122 -5.51 -7.14 -12.73
CA ARG A 122 -4.89 -6.20 -11.77
C ARG A 122 -4.18 -5.05 -12.48
N MET A 123 -3.47 -5.34 -13.56
CA MET A 123 -2.78 -4.35 -14.39
C MET A 123 -3.78 -3.40 -15.08
N GLY A 124 -4.99 -3.88 -15.38
CA GLY A 124 -6.09 -3.07 -15.91
C GLY A 124 -6.73 -2.12 -14.89
N ILE A 125 -6.48 -2.27 -13.58
CA ILE A 125 -7.06 -1.40 -12.54
C ILE A 125 -6.35 -0.04 -12.48
N CYS A 126 -5.03 -0.03 -12.64
CA CYS A 126 -4.21 1.18 -12.54
C CYS A 126 -3.16 1.22 -13.67
N SER A 127 -3.09 2.34 -14.38
CA SER A 127 -2.09 2.52 -15.44
C SER A 127 -0.67 2.76 -14.89
N GLY A 128 0.32 2.27 -15.63
CA GLY A 128 1.75 2.44 -15.29
C GLY A 128 2.27 1.45 -14.25
N LEU A 129 1.64 0.29 -14.11
CA LEU A 129 2.21 -0.84 -13.36
C LEU A 129 3.14 -1.66 -14.25
N ASN A 130 4.14 -2.32 -13.66
CA ASN A 130 5.03 -3.26 -14.33
C ASN A 130 4.66 -4.70 -13.94
N LYS A 131 4.42 -5.56 -14.93
CA LYS A 131 3.96 -6.95 -14.71
C LYS A 131 4.90 -7.74 -13.80
N GLY A 132 6.22 -7.54 -13.93
CA GLY A 132 7.24 -8.18 -13.09
C GLY A 132 7.26 -7.75 -11.62
N ASN A 133 6.51 -6.70 -11.24
CA ASN A 133 6.42 -6.20 -9.86
C ASN A 133 5.07 -6.56 -9.22
N CYS A 134 4.12 -7.07 -10.00
CA CYS A 134 2.89 -7.67 -9.50
C CYS A 134 3.20 -9.08 -9.02
N ILE A 135 3.87 -9.17 -7.87
CA ILE A 135 4.21 -10.46 -7.27
C ILE A 135 2.96 -11.00 -6.59
N VAL A 136 2.44 -12.08 -7.16
CA VAL A 136 1.56 -13.06 -6.51
C VAL A 136 2.15 -14.42 -6.81
#